data_AF-A0AAD7LBY1-F1
#
_entry.id   AF-A0AAD7LBY1-F1
#
_cell.length_a   1.000
_cell.length_b   1.000
_cell.length_c   1.000
_cell.angle_alpha   90.00
_cell.angle_beta   90.00
_cell.angle_gamma   90.00
#
_symmetry.space_group_name_H-M   'P 1'
#
loop_
_entity.id
_entity.type
_entity.pdbx_description
1 polymer ?
#
loop_
_entity_poly.entity_id
_entity_poly.type
_entity_poly.pdbx_seq_one_letter_code
_entity_poly.pdbx_strand_id
1 'polypeptide(L)'
;MDGEVPNIKRWVVLYPVYINSKKTVAEGRRISVSKACENPTCAEIGDCCSYLKLPFAIEIDKFYPRDFMQRGRLRVLLKRRMVLNIIHPFHPEKN
;
A
#
# COMPACT_ATOMS: atom_id res chain seq x y z
N MET A 1 -24.01 6.40 -14.41
CA MET A 1 -22.77 5.59 -14.29
C MET A 1 -22.53 5.40 -12.80
N ASP A 2 -23.26 4.48 -12.19
CA ASP A 2 -23.13 4.19 -10.76
C ASP A 2 -21.94 3.25 -10.59
N GLY A 3 -20.75 3.82 -10.66
CA GLY A 3 -19.51 3.12 -10.33
C GLY A 3 -19.55 2.81 -8.84
N GLU A 4 -19.80 1.55 -8.51
CA GLU A 4 -19.76 1.04 -7.14
C GLU A 4 -18.40 1.40 -6.53
N VAL A 5 -18.38 2.39 -5.62
CA VAL A 5 -17.15 2.83 -4.97
C VAL A 5 -16.62 1.64 -4.17
N PRO A 6 -15.41 1.12 -4.49
CA PRO A 6 -14.89 -0.04 -3.79
C PRO A 6 -14.82 0.24 -2.29
N ASN A 7 -15.38 -0.66 -1.46
CA ASN A 7 -15.29 -0.52 -0.02
C ASN A 7 -13.84 -0.75 0.46
N ILE A 8 -13.05 0.32 0.45
CA ILE A 8 -11.63 0.31 0.80
C ILE A 8 -11.37 0.26 2.31
N LYS A 9 -12.41 0.28 3.17
CA LYS A 9 -12.24 0.31 4.64
C LYS A 9 -11.45 -0.89 5.16
N ARG A 10 -11.60 -2.05 4.51
CA ARG A 10 -10.91 -3.31 4.83
C ARG A 10 -9.55 -3.47 4.15
N TRP A 11 -9.18 -2.56 3.25
CA TRP A 11 -7.89 -2.64 2.56
C TRP A 11 -6.75 -2.32 3.53
N VAL A 12 -5.59 -2.91 3.25
CA VAL A 12 -4.40 -2.77 4.09
C VAL A 12 -3.96 -1.32 4.08
N VAL A 13 -3.66 -0.78 5.25
CA VAL A 13 -3.13 0.57 5.41
C VAL A 13 -1.62 0.56 5.27
N LEU A 14 -1.11 1.46 4.43
CA LEU A 14 0.30 1.79 4.35
C LEU A 14 0.47 3.30 4.59
N TYR A 15 1.34 3.65 5.53
CA TYR A 15 1.88 4.99 5.67
C TYR A 15 3.31 4.98 5.16
N PRO A 16 3.81 6.05 4.53
CA PRO A 16 5.18 6.05 4.00
C PRO A 16 6.24 5.84 5.10
N VAL A 17 5.97 6.29 6.33
CA VAL A 17 6.83 6.04 7.51
C VAL A 17 7.17 4.56 7.73
N TYR A 18 6.28 3.64 7.32
CA TYR A 18 6.47 2.21 7.56
C TYR A 18 7.69 1.66 6.84
N ILE A 19 8.07 2.28 5.71
CA ILE A 19 9.19 1.87 4.86
C ILE A 19 10.28 2.96 4.77
N ASN A 20 10.23 3.98 5.64
CA ASN A 20 11.24 5.05 5.65
C ASN A 20 12.49 4.61 6.43
N SER A 21 13.65 4.57 5.76
CA SER A 21 14.94 4.17 6.33
C SER A 21 15.49 5.17 7.36
N LYS A 22 15.06 6.44 7.29
CA LYS A 22 15.47 7.51 8.22
C LYS A 22 14.66 7.53 9.52
N LYS A 23 13.63 6.68 9.64
CA LYS A 23 12.79 6.59 10.83
C LYS A 23 13.14 5.32 11.62
N THR A 24 13.15 5.44 12.93
CA THR A 24 13.29 4.32 13.86
C THR A 24 12.00 3.50 13.94
N VAL A 25 12.08 2.33 14.58
CA VAL A 25 10.88 1.51 14.85
C VAL A 25 9.91 2.23 15.79
N ALA A 26 10.43 2.97 16.78
CA ALA A 26 9.64 3.77 17.70
C ALA A 26 8.87 4.89 16.98
N GLU A 27 9.52 5.53 16.00
CA GLU A 27 8.91 6.57 15.15
C GLU A 27 7.97 6.01 14.08
N GLY A 28 7.97 4.70 13.83
CA GLY A 28 6.95 4.06 13.00
C GLY A 28 7.43 3.12 11.92
N ARG A 29 8.73 3.00 11.66
CA ARG A 29 9.28 2.05 10.68
C ARG A 29 8.84 0.62 11.04
N ARG A 30 8.43 -0.15 10.03
CA ARG A 30 7.92 -1.53 10.19
C ARG A 30 8.78 -2.61 9.55
N ILE A 31 9.80 -2.23 8.77
CA ILE A 31 10.70 -3.15 8.07
C ILE A 31 12.17 -2.87 8.43
N SER A 32 13.09 -3.79 8.17
CA SER A 32 14.53 -3.58 8.38
C SER A 32 15.06 -2.40 7.55
N VAL A 33 16.09 -1.70 8.06
CA VAL A 33 16.69 -0.55 7.36
C VAL A 33 17.21 -0.95 5.98
N SER A 34 17.79 -2.15 5.86
CA SER A 34 18.30 -2.69 4.60
C SER A 34 17.26 -2.89 3.49
N LYS A 35 15.96 -2.93 3.84
CA LYS A 35 14.85 -3.07 2.89
C LYS A 35 14.01 -1.80 2.77
N ALA A 36 14.36 -0.76 3.53
CA ALA A 36 13.67 0.52 3.56
C ALA A 36 14.27 1.49 2.54
N CYS A 37 13.51 2.51 2.16
CA CYS A 37 13.93 3.58 1.26
C CYS A 37 13.96 4.93 1.99
N GLU A 38 14.75 5.86 1.48
CA GLU A 38 14.89 7.19 2.07
C GLU A 38 13.67 8.06 1.70
N ASN A 39 12.99 8.61 2.71
CA ASN A 39 11.92 9.61 2.58
C ASN A 39 10.82 9.29 1.53
N PRO A 40 10.20 8.10 1.59
CA PRO A 40 9.13 7.73 0.67
C PRO A 40 7.91 8.65 0.79
N THR A 41 7.23 8.87 -0.33
CA THR A 41 5.98 9.60 -0.43
C THR A 41 4.80 8.67 -0.71
N CYS A 42 3.57 9.09 -0.43
CA CYS A 42 2.38 8.31 -0.80
C CYS A 42 2.24 8.16 -2.33
N ALA A 43 2.70 9.15 -3.10
CA ALA A 43 2.63 9.13 -4.56
C ALA A 43 3.53 8.03 -5.13
N GLU A 44 4.80 7.98 -4.73
CA GLU A 44 5.75 6.94 -5.19
C GLU A 44 5.28 5.53 -4.83
N ILE A 45 4.73 5.35 -3.64
CA ILE A 45 4.14 4.06 -3.24
C ILE A 45 2.94 3.72 -4.14
N GLY A 46 2.12 4.71 -4.50
CA GLY A 46 1.02 4.56 -5.46
C GLY A 46 1.49 4.19 -6.86
N ASP A 47 2.59 4.76 -7.32
CA ASP A 47 3.22 4.42 -8.61
C ASP A 47 3.71 2.96 -8.60
N CYS A 48 4.34 2.51 -7.51
CA CYS A 48 4.70 1.11 -7.33
C CYS A 48 3.46 0.19 -7.33
N CYS A 49 2.37 0.58 -6.67
CA CYS A 49 1.13 -0.19 -6.68
C CYS A 49 0.53 -0.28 -8.10
N SER A 50 0.57 0.83 -8.86
CA SER A 50 0.15 0.90 -10.25
C SER A 50 0.97 -0.05 -11.13
N TYR A 51 2.30 0.00 -11.00
CA TYR A 51 3.22 -0.88 -11.72
C TYR A 51 2.95 -2.36 -11.42
N LEU A 52 2.72 -2.70 -10.15
CA LEU A 52 2.39 -4.06 -9.70
C LEU A 52 0.93 -4.46 -9.98
N LYS A 53 0.12 -3.58 -10.60
CA LYS A 53 -1.31 -3.79 -10.88
C LYS A 53 -2.12 -4.14 -9.62
N LEU A 54 -1.71 -3.61 -8.47
CA LEU A 54 -2.42 -3.76 -7.21
C LEU A 54 -3.47 -2.66 -7.08
N PRO A 55 -4.75 -2.97 -6.84
CA PRO A 55 -5.75 -1.93 -6.56
C PRO A 55 -5.37 -1.16 -5.29
N PHE A 56 -5.34 0.17 -5.40
CA PHE A 56 -5.02 1.06 -4.27
C PHE A 56 -5.87 2.33 -4.29
N ALA A 57 -5.90 3.03 -3.16
CA ALA A 57 -6.49 4.35 -3.02
C ALA A 57 -5.62 5.21 -2.10
N ILE A 58 -5.45 6.49 -2.43
CA ILE A 58 -4.72 7.46 -1.62
C ILE A 58 -5.73 8.34 -0.88
N GLU A 59 -5.61 8.40 0.45
CA GLU A 59 -6.36 9.29 1.31
C GLU A 59 -5.45 10.45 1.72
N ILE A 60 -5.45 11.55 0.95
CA ILE A 60 -4.52 12.68 1.12
C ILE A 60 -4.69 13.44 2.44
N ASP A 61 -5.92 13.49 2.95
CA ASP A 61 -6.27 14.21 4.19
C ASP A 61 -5.97 13.42 5.48
N LYS A 62 -5.33 12.26 5.36
CA LYS A 62 -4.98 11.43 6.51
C LYS A 62 -3.52 11.62 6.89
N PHE A 63 -3.27 11.59 8.18
CA PHE A 63 -1.95 11.80 8.76
C PHE A 63 -1.49 10.55 9.50
N TYR A 64 -0.18 10.42 9.67
CA TYR A 64 0.37 9.39 10.53
C TYR A 64 0.20 9.78 12.01
N PRO A 65 -0.39 8.95 12.88
CA PRO A 65 -0.71 9.35 14.26
C PRO A 65 0.47 9.79 15.12
N ARG A 66 1.70 9.34 14.81
CA ARG A 66 2.92 9.73 15.55
C ARG A 66 3.68 10.88 14.88
N ASP A 67 3.27 11.31 13.68
CA ASP A 67 3.92 12.38 12.93
C ASP A 67 2.86 13.09 12.06
N PHE A 68 2.26 14.15 12.62
CA PHE A 68 1.22 14.91 11.93
C PHE A 68 1.73 15.72 10.74
N MET A 69 3.04 15.84 10.55
CA MET A 69 3.61 16.47 9.35
C MET A 69 3.58 15.51 8.16
N GLN A 70 3.53 14.20 8.41
CA GLN A 70 3.46 13.20 7.36
C GLN A 70 2.04 13.01 6.86
N ARG A 71 1.77 13.63 5.70
CA ARG A 71 0.48 13.60 5.00
C ARG A 71 0.34 12.38 4.10
N GLY A 72 -0.90 11.97 3.94
CA GLY A 72 -1.32 10.87 3.09
C GLY A 72 -1.31 9.52 3.80
N ARG A 73 -2.30 8.72 3.45
CA ARG A 73 -2.39 7.29 3.78
C ARG A 73 -2.76 6.53 2.53
N LEU A 74 -2.09 5.41 2.28
CA LEU A 74 -2.39 4.55 1.15
C LEU A 74 -3.17 3.32 1.63
N ARG A 75 -4.18 2.92 0.87
CA ARG A 75 -4.97 1.69 1.07
C ARG A 75 -4.65 0.76 -0.09
N VAL A 76 -4.23 -0.48 0.18
CA VAL A 76 -3.93 -1.49 -0.86
C VAL A 76 -4.75 -2.74 -0.66
N LEU A 77 -5.29 -3.28 -1.74
CA LEU A 77 -5.88 -4.62 -1.76
C LEU A 77 -4.81 -5.69 -1.99
N LEU A 78 -4.17 -6.16 -0.91
CA LEU A 78 -3.16 -7.22 -1.00
C LEU A 78 -3.74 -8.65 -1.02
N LYS A 79 -4.92 -8.84 -0.43
CA LYS A 79 -5.63 -10.13 -0.44
C LYS A 79 -6.96 -9.95 -1.15
N ARG A 80 -7.09 -10.48 -2.36
CA ARG A 80 -8.41 -10.81 -2.90
C ARG A 80 -8.90 -12.00 -2.10
N ARG A 81 -10.00 -11.85 -1.37
CA ARG A 81 -10.74 -13.02 -0.89
C ARG A 81 -11.18 -13.74 -2.16
N MET A 82 -10.57 -14.87 -2.47
CA MET A 82 -11.07 -15.72 -3.55
C MET A 82 -12.48 -16.13 -3.14
N VAL A 83 -13.49 -15.50 -3.72
CA VAL A 83 -14.69 -16.26 -4.07
C VAL A 83 -14.23 -17.04 -5.29
N LEU A 84 -14.24 -18.37 -5.20
CA LEU A 84 -13.87 -19.27 -6.30
C LEU A 84 -14.69 -18.89 -7.54
N ASN A 85 -14.13 -18.07 -8.42
CA ASN A 85 -14.46 -18.07 -9.84
C ASN A 85 -13.26 -18.69 -10.54
N ILE A 86 -13.42 -19.99 -10.83
CA ILE A 86 -12.49 -20.85 -11.52
C ILE A 86 -12.43 -20.41 -12.98
N ILE A 87 -11.79 -19.29 -13.29
CA ILE A 87 -11.34 -18.97 -14.66
C ILE A 87 -10.34 -17.81 -14.62
N HIS A 88 -9.11 -18.11 -14.24
CA HIS A 88 -7.95 -17.54 -14.93
C HIS A 88 -6.73 -18.43 -14.68
N PRO A 89 -6.15 -19.05 -15.72
CA PRO A 89 -4.97 -19.88 -15.57
C PRO A 89 -3.79 -18.96 -15.26
N PHE A 90 -3.28 -19.04 -14.03
CA PHE A 90 -1.95 -18.51 -13.73
C PHE A 90 -0.95 -19.54 -14.28
N HIS A 91 -0.47 -19.29 -15.49
CA HIS A 91 0.57 -20.08 -16.13
C HIS A 91 1.91 -19.83 -15.42
N PRO A 92 2.55 -20.85 -14.81
CA PRO A 92 3.93 -20.76 -14.38
C PRO A 92 4.80 -21.46 -15.42
N GLU A 93 5.38 -20.74 -16.36
CA GLU A 93 6.47 -21.31 -17.16
C GLU A 93 7.80 -21.13 -16.43
N LYS A 94 8.23 -22.23 -15.81
CA LYS A 94 9.63 -22.57 -15.59
C LYS A 94 9.92 -23.84 -16.40
N ASN A 95 10.54 -23.69 -17.57
CA ASN A 95 11.78 -24.36 -17.98
C ASN A 95 12.15 -23.90 -19.40
#